data_AF-A0A7S3DYV2-F1
#
_entry.id   AF-A0A7S3DYV2-F1
#
_cell.length_a   1.000
_cell.length_b   1.000
_cell.length_c   1.000
_cell.angle_alpha   90.00
_cell.angle_beta   90.00
_cell.angle_gamma   90.00
#
_symmetry.space_group_name_H-M   'P 1'
#
loop_
_entity.id
_entity.type
_entity.pdbx_description
1 polymer ?
#
loop_
_entity_poly.entity_id
_entity_poly.type
_entity_poly.pdbx_seq_one_letter_code
_entity_poly.pdbx_strand_id
1 'polypeptide(L)'
;IKAYEERESKRQKLKEAGDGSNGGNGAAEEPKVIPIVPFQACVDHFAQEETLDDFYSTAAQKKGKALRSVGFKSFPRYLVVYLRRYYVDASWRPCKLDVSVDIPEEISLEGLRSAGLVPGEEELPEEAPAAAAAGGGAGAVEPNQ
;
A
#
# COMPACT_ATOMS: atom_id res chain seq x y z
N ILE A 1 11.48 25.66 15.39
CA ILE A 1 10.92 25.42 16.74
C ILE A 1 9.48 25.95 16.81
N LYS A 2 9.23 27.26 16.69
CA LYS A 2 7.86 27.85 16.71
C LYS A 2 6.86 27.26 15.71
N ALA A 3 7.29 26.99 14.47
CA ALA A 3 6.43 26.38 13.44
C ALA A 3 6.05 24.92 13.74
N TYR A 4 6.83 24.23 14.58
CA TYR A 4 6.53 22.88 15.04
C TYR A 4 5.48 22.93 16.16
N GLU A 5 5.66 23.83 17.13
CA GLU A 5 4.72 24.08 18.23
C GLU A 5 3.34 24.53 17.73
N GLU A 6 3.30 25.42 16.75
CA GLU A 6 2.04 25.86 16.13
C GLU A 6 1.32 24.70 15.44
N ARG A 7 2.07 23.84 14.74
CA ARG A 7 1.51 22.66 14.06
C ARG A 7 0.97 21.64 15.04
N GLU A 8 1.65 21.44 16.17
CA GLU A 8 1.18 20.58 17.26
C GLU A 8 -0.08 21.16 17.92
N SER A 9 -0.12 22.46 18.20
CA SER A 9 -1.31 23.11 18.77
C SER A 9 -2.54 23.00 17.84
N LYS A 10 -2.31 23.09 16.52
CA LYS A 10 -3.36 22.96 15.51
C LYS A 10 -3.84 21.52 15.35
N ARG A 11 -2.95 20.52 15.52
CA ARG A 11 -3.32 19.10 15.60
C ARG A 11 -4.13 18.80 16.86
N GLN A 12 -3.77 19.39 17.99
CA GLN A 12 -4.47 19.18 19.26
C GLN A 12 -5.91 19.71 19.18
N LYS A 13 -6.11 20.92 18.67
CA LYS A 13 -7.45 21.49 18.42
C LYS A 13 -8.27 20.69 17.42
N LEU A 14 -7.64 20.13 16.37
CA LEU A 14 -8.35 19.31 15.39
C LEU A 14 -8.75 17.94 15.95
N LYS A 15 -7.96 17.38 16.89
CA LYS A 15 -8.28 16.15 17.60
C LYS A 15 -9.48 16.34 18.54
N GLU A 16 -9.55 17.49 19.21
CA GLU A 16 -10.69 17.89 20.04
C GLU A 16 -11.96 18.19 19.21
N ALA A 17 -11.81 18.71 17.99
CA ALA A 17 -12.94 19.03 17.10
C ALA A 17 -13.41 17.84 16.23
N GLY A 18 -12.66 16.73 16.20
CA GLY A 18 -12.82 15.64 15.23
C GLY A 18 -13.60 14.41 15.68
N ASP A 19 -14.15 14.39 16.90
CA ASP A 19 -14.99 13.29 17.38
C ASP A 19 -16.48 13.67 17.31
N GLY A 20 -17.01 13.66 16.09
CA GLY A 20 -18.39 13.99 15.76
C GLY A 20 -19.31 12.76 15.70
N SER A 21 -19.19 11.81 16.62
CA SER A 21 -20.19 10.74 16.82
C SER A 21 -21.06 11.04 18.04
N ASN A 22 -22.13 11.80 17.80
CA ASN A 22 -23.40 11.88 18.54
C ASN A 22 -23.44 11.44 20.04
N GLY A 23 -23.36 12.43 20.94
CA GLY A 23 -24.28 12.68 22.06
C GLY A 23 -24.49 11.63 23.17
N GLY A 24 -24.02 11.96 24.38
CA GLY A 24 -24.73 11.63 25.63
C GLY A 24 -23.90 10.95 26.73
N ASN A 25 -23.80 11.66 27.87
CA ASN A 25 -23.27 11.26 29.18
C ASN A 25 -21.76 11.11 29.34
N GLY A 26 -21.21 11.92 30.26
CA GLY A 26 -19.89 11.73 30.86
C GLY A 26 -19.82 10.42 31.64
N ALA A 27 -19.53 9.34 30.92
CA ALA A 27 -18.99 8.11 31.47
C ALA A 27 -17.47 8.17 31.30
N ALA A 28 -16.73 7.83 32.35
CA ALA A 28 -15.27 7.81 32.37
C ALA A 28 -14.72 7.18 31.08
N GLU A 29 -13.92 7.94 30.32
CA GLU A 29 -13.25 7.41 29.13
C GLU A 29 -12.34 6.26 29.56
N GLU A 30 -12.77 5.03 29.27
CA GLU A 30 -11.91 3.87 29.39
C GLU A 30 -10.64 4.13 28.55
N PRO A 31 -9.44 3.85 29.09
CA PRO A 31 -8.21 4.15 28.38
C PRO A 31 -8.19 3.40 27.04
N LYS A 32 -8.25 4.16 25.94
CA LYS A 32 -8.19 3.61 24.59
C LYS A 32 -6.88 2.85 24.42
N VAL A 33 -6.97 1.53 24.30
CA VAL A 33 -5.81 0.66 24.06
C VAL A 33 -5.32 0.92 22.64
N ILE A 34 -4.11 1.49 22.51
CA ILE A 34 -3.46 1.71 21.23
C ILE A 34 -2.62 0.46 20.92
N PRO A 35 -2.85 -0.22 19.78
CA PRO A 35 -2.02 -1.35 19.39
C PRO A 35 -0.59 -0.88 19.13
N ILE A 36 0.38 -1.62 19.66
CA ILE A 36 1.80 -1.43 19.37
C ILE A 36 2.19 -2.46 18.31
N VAL A 37 2.62 -1.98 17.15
CA VAL A 37 3.07 -2.81 16.03
C VAL A 37 4.60 -2.73 15.95
N PRO A 38 5.32 -3.87 15.98
CA PRO A 38 6.75 -3.85 15.78
C PRO A 38 7.09 -3.43 14.35
N PHE A 39 8.11 -2.58 14.17
CA PHE A 39 8.52 -2.14 12.83
C PHE A 39 8.88 -3.31 11.90
N GLN A 40 9.48 -4.38 12.42
CA GLN A 40 9.82 -5.55 11.63
C GLN A 40 8.60 -6.20 10.96
N ALA A 41 7.45 -6.26 11.64
CA ALA A 41 6.23 -6.80 11.03
C ALA A 41 5.75 -5.97 9.84
N CYS A 42 5.98 -4.65 9.85
CA CYS A 42 5.71 -3.79 8.70
C CYS A 42 6.68 -4.05 7.54
N VAL A 43 7.94 -4.35 7.84
CA VAL A 43 8.96 -4.71 6.85
C VAL A 43 8.65 -6.07 6.23
N ASP A 44 8.28 -7.06 7.04
CA ASP A 44 7.93 -8.40 6.57
C ASP A 44 6.68 -8.35 5.69
N HIS A 45 5.65 -7.59 6.09
CA HIS A 45 4.47 -7.35 5.27
C HIS A 45 4.80 -6.62 3.96
N PHE A 46 5.80 -5.74 3.95
CA PHE A 46 6.25 -5.09 2.71
C PHE A 46 6.93 -6.09 1.76
N ALA A 47 7.66 -7.06 2.30
CA ALA A 47 8.38 -8.07 1.53
C ALA A 47 7.53 -9.28 1.14
N GLN A 48 6.34 -9.43 1.74
CA GLN A 48 5.45 -10.56 1.54
C GLN A 48 5.03 -10.70 0.06
N GLU A 49 4.98 -11.94 -0.40
CA GLU A 49 4.53 -12.28 -1.74
C GLU A 49 3.03 -12.01 -1.91
N GLU A 50 2.69 -11.19 -2.90
CA GLU A 50 1.33 -10.81 -3.27
C GLU A 50 0.87 -11.65 -4.46
N THR A 51 -0.26 -12.35 -4.33
CA THR A 51 -0.88 -13.05 -5.45
C THR A 51 -1.69 -12.07 -6.28
N LEU A 52 -1.36 -11.96 -7.57
CA LEU A 52 -2.11 -11.22 -8.55
C LEU A 52 -3.02 -12.17 -9.32
N ASP A 53 -4.33 -12.01 -9.14
CA ASP A 53 -5.33 -12.67 -9.98
C ASP A 53 -5.47 -11.95 -11.33
N ASP A 54 -5.94 -12.67 -12.35
CA ASP A 54 -6.17 -12.17 -13.71
C ASP A 54 -4.92 -11.64 -14.46
N PHE A 55 -3.72 -12.11 -14.10
CA PHE A 55 -2.49 -11.78 -14.83
C PHE A 55 -2.42 -12.50 -16.18
N TYR A 56 -2.14 -11.78 -17.26
CA TYR A 56 -1.93 -12.38 -18.58
C TYR A 56 -0.49 -12.87 -18.74
N SER A 57 -0.31 -14.19 -18.88
CA SER A 57 1.02 -14.80 -19.08
C SER A 57 1.33 -14.91 -20.56
N THR A 58 2.41 -14.26 -21.02
CA THR A 58 2.89 -14.33 -22.41
C THR A 58 3.39 -15.73 -22.79
N ALA A 59 3.99 -16.46 -21.84
CA ALA A 59 4.44 -17.84 -22.05
C ALA A 59 3.26 -18.81 -22.25
N ALA A 60 2.15 -18.63 -21.51
CA ALA A 60 1.00 -19.51 -21.57
C ALA A 60 -0.15 -18.98 -22.47
N GLN A 61 -0.03 -17.75 -23.00
CA GLN A 61 -1.02 -17.06 -23.82
C GLN A 61 -2.44 -17.04 -23.21
N LYS A 62 -2.52 -16.98 -21.87
CA LYS A 62 -3.77 -17.04 -21.11
C LYS A 62 -3.69 -16.25 -19.81
N LYS A 63 -4.85 -15.86 -19.28
CA LYS A 63 -4.96 -15.29 -17.94
C LYS A 63 -4.77 -16.38 -16.88
N GLY A 64 -4.07 -16.03 -15.81
CA GLY A 64 -3.75 -16.90 -14.69
C GLY A 64 -3.38 -16.11 -13.45
N LYS A 65 -2.74 -16.77 -12.49
CA LYS A 65 -2.22 -16.15 -11.28
C LYS A 65 -0.73 -15.83 -11.47
N ALA A 66 -0.30 -14.69 -10.96
CA ALA A 66 1.11 -14.36 -10.82
C ALA A 66 1.44 -14.09 -9.35
N LEU A 67 2.70 -14.28 -8.99
CA LEU A 67 3.23 -13.97 -7.69
C LEU A 67 4.14 -12.76 -7.82
N ARG A 68 3.91 -11.75 -6.98
CA ARG A 68 4.67 -10.51 -6.96
C ARG A 68 5.39 -10.38 -5.63
N SER A 69 6.70 -10.25 -5.70
CA SER A 69 7.54 -9.87 -4.56
C SER A 69 8.21 -8.53 -4.83
N VAL A 70 8.60 -7.83 -3.76
CA VAL A 70 9.29 -6.54 -3.83
C VAL A 70 10.55 -6.62 -2.99
N GLY A 71 11.65 -6.10 -3.52
CA GLY A 71 12.93 -6.04 -2.83
C GLY A 71 13.79 -4.88 -3.32
N PHE A 72 14.93 -4.67 -2.64
CA PHE A 72 15.89 -3.63 -2.95
C PHE A 72 16.98 -4.14 -3.88
N LYS A 73 17.06 -3.57 -5.08
CA LYS A 73 18.22 -3.77 -5.97
C LYS A 73 19.49 -3.08 -5.42
N SER A 74 19.32 -1.93 -4.78
CA SER A 74 20.40 -1.13 -4.20
C SER A 74 19.91 -0.40 -2.95
N PHE A 75 20.83 -0.09 -2.02
CA PHE A 75 20.51 0.64 -0.79
C PHE A 75 21.04 2.09 -0.86
N PRO A 76 20.16 3.10 -0.75
CA PRO A 76 20.59 4.49 -0.76
C PRO A 76 21.26 4.89 0.57
N ARG A 77 22.09 5.93 0.53
CA ARG A 77 22.72 6.51 1.74
C ARG A 77 21.69 7.02 2.75
N TYR A 78 20.56 7.53 2.28
CA TYR A 78 19.46 8.00 3.10
C TYR A 78 18.17 7.32 2.63
N LEU A 79 17.54 6.56 3.52
CA LEU A 79 16.26 5.91 3.27
C LEU A 79 15.14 6.66 3.97
N VAL A 80 14.15 7.11 3.20
CA VAL A 80 12.94 7.72 3.75
C VAL A 80 11.86 6.65 3.85
N VAL A 81 11.34 6.45 5.06
CA VAL A 81 10.27 5.49 5.32
C VAL A 81 8.95 6.22 5.57
N TYR A 82 7.91 5.82 4.84
CA TYR A 82 6.55 6.34 5.01
C TYR A 82 5.64 5.24 5.56
N LEU A 83 5.11 5.46 6.77
CA LEU A 83 4.12 4.56 7.36
C LEU A 83 2.72 4.89 6.81
N ARG A 84 2.10 3.93 6.12
CA ARG A 84 0.74 4.03 5.57
C ARG A 84 -0.31 3.92 6.68
N ARG A 85 -0.46 4.97 7.48
CA ARG A 85 -1.39 5.04 8.63
C ARG A 85 -2.78 5.59 8.27
N TYR A 86 -3.17 5.48 7.01
CA TYR A 86 -4.50 5.89 6.54
C TYR A 86 -5.07 4.76 5.68
N TYR A 87 -6.34 4.46 5.88
CA TYR A 87 -7.07 3.47 5.11
C TYR A 87 -8.41 4.06 4.66
N VAL A 88 -9.04 3.43 3.67
CA VAL A 88 -10.38 3.78 3.23
C VAL A 88 -11.34 2.79 3.86
N ASP A 89 -12.35 3.29 4.56
CA ASP A 89 -13.39 2.44 5.16
C ASP A 89 -14.39 1.94 4.11
N ALA A 90 -15.31 1.06 4.51
CA ALA A 90 -16.38 0.58 3.64
C ALA A 90 -17.32 1.69 3.14
N SER A 91 -17.32 2.86 3.80
CA SER A 91 -18.08 4.06 3.40
C SER A 91 -17.28 4.99 2.48
N TRP A 92 -16.12 4.54 1.98
CA TRP A 92 -15.21 5.30 1.12
C TRP A 92 -14.63 6.58 1.75
N ARG A 93 -14.49 6.59 3.07
CA ARG A 93 -13.92 7.72 3.82
C ARG A 93 -12.48 7.42 4.23
N PRO A 94 -11.57 8.42 4.13
CA PRO A 94 -10.22 8.27 4.64
C PRO A 94 -10.24 8.28 6.17
N CYS A 95 -9.85 7.16 6.77
CA CYS A 95 -9.75 6.97 8.21
C CYS A 95 -8.28 6.89 8.63
N LYS A 96 -7.96 7.47 9.79
CA LYS A 96 -6.62 7.39 10.39
C LYS A 96 -6.51 6.09 11.20
N LEU A 97 -5.44 5.34 10.98
CA LEU A 97 -5.09 4.18 11.79
C LEU A 97 -4.42 4.65 13.10
N ASP A 98 -5.09 4.41 14.24
CA ASP A 98 -4.60 4.80 15.56
C ASP A 98 -3.73 3.68 16.16
N VAL A 99 -2.50 3.60 15.68
CA VAL A 99 -1.49 2.61 16.09
C VAL A 99 -0.17 3.29 16.45
N SER A 100 0.53 2.72 17.40
CA SER A 100 1.93 3.03 17.67
C SER A 100 2.80 2.03 16.91
N VAL A 101 3.85 2.50 16.25
CA VAL A 101 4.86 1.63 15.63
C VAL A 101 6.14 1.84 16.39
N ASP A 102 6.69 0.76 16.93
CA ASP A 102 7.96 0.79 17.65
C ASP A 102 9.11 0.77 16.63
N ILE A 103 9.77 1.93 16.46
CA ILE A 103 10.83 2.14 15.46
C ILE A 103 12.18 2.00 16.16
N PRO A 104 12.98 0.97 15.84
CA PRO A 104 14.29 0.80 16.42
C PRO A 104 15.30 1.83 15.88
N GLU A 105 16.37 2.08 16.64
CA GLU A 105 17.46 2.98 16.24
C GLU A 105 18.31 2.39 15.10
N GLU A 106 18.46 1.06 15.08
CA GLU A 106 19.18 0.32 14.07
C GLU A 106 18.26 -0.68 13.37
N ILE A 107 18.38 -0.78 12.05
CA ILE A 107 17.62 -1.73 11.22
C ILE A 107 18.55 -2.43 10.23
N SER A 108 18.38 -3.74 10.08
CA SER A 108 19.01 -4.51 9.00
C SER A 108 18.00 -4.72 7.89
N LEU A 109 18.33 -4.29 6.68
CA LEU A 109 17.50 -4.44 5.48
C LEU A 109 18.06 -5.48 4.51
N GLU A 110 19.12 -6.19 4.90
CA GLU A 110 19.83 -7.10 4.00
C GLU A 110 18.94 -8.25 3.52
N GLY A 111 17.99 -8.69 4.36
CA GLY A 111 16.99 -9.70 3.98
C GLY A 111 16.03 -9.26 2.87
N LEU A 112 15.97 -7.97 2.54
CA LEU A 112 15.14 -7.43 1.46
C LEU A 112 15.90 -7.26 0.15
N ARG A 113 17.19 -7.62 0.09
CA ARG A 113 17.98 -7.49 -1.13
C ARG A 113 17.44 -8.41 -2.21
N SER A 114 17.10 -7.84 -3.37
CA SER A 114 16.70 -8.65 -4.51
C SER A 114 17.93 -9.22 -5.23
N ALA A 115 17.87 -10.51 -5.56
CA ALA A 115 18.93 -11.20 -6.31
C ALA A 115 18.86 -10.93 -7.83
N GLY A 116 17.77 -10.34 -8.31
CA GLY A 116 17.47 -10.26 -9.75
C GLY A 116 17.07 -11.63 -10.30
N LEU A 117 17.29 -11.84 -11.60
CA LEU A 117 17.10 -13.14 -12.24
C LEU A 117 18.13 -14.13 -11.69
N VAL A 118 17.68 -15.24 -11.11
CA VAL A 118 18.57 -16.25 -10.54
C VAL A 118 18.84 -17.40 -11.52
N PRO A 119 19.96 -18.14 -11.38
CA PRO A 119 20.24 -19.28 -12.25
C PRO A 119 19.15 -20.34 -12.19
N GLY A 120 18.60 -20.70 -13.35
CA GLY A 120 17.51 -21.66 -13.48
C GLY A 120 16.12 -21.02 -13.64
N GLU A 121 16.01 -19.71 -13.47
CA GLU A 121 14.80 -18.97 -13.88
C GLU A 121 14.85 -18.64 -15.38
N GLU A 122 13.68 -18.69 -16.01
CA GLU A 122 13.47 -18.29 -17.41
C GLU A 122 12.64 -17.02 -17.45
N GLU A 123 13.09 -16.02 -18.21
CA GLU A 123 12.35 -14.78 -18.38
C GLU A 123 11.07 -15.04 -19.19
N LEU A 124 9.98 -14.36 -18.81
CA LEU A 124 8.77 -14.41 -19.61
C LEU A 124 9.03 -13.76 -20.98
N PRO A 125 8.52 -14.35 -22.08
CA PRO A 125 8.70 -13.77 -23.41
C PRO A 125 8.21 -12.33 -23.47
N GLU A 126 8.98 -11.46 -24.13
CA GLU A 126 8.53 -10.11 -24.46
C GLU A 126 7.25 -10.18 -25.29
N GLU A 127 6.22 -9.44 -24.90
CA GLU A 127 5.01 -9.29 -25.69
C GLU A 127 5.41 -8.59 -27.00
N ALA A 128 5.40 -9.33 -28.11
CA ALA A 128 5.53 -8.70 -29.43
C ALA A 128 4.48 -7.58 -29.51
N PRO A 129 4.81 -6.38 -30.03
CA PRO A 129 3.85 -5.28 -30.06
C PRO A 129 2.63 -5.79 -30.82
N ALA A 130 1.51 -5.94 -30.11
CA ALA A 130 0.26 -6.29 -30.72
C ALA A 130 0.02 -5.22 -31.79
N ALA A 131 0.14 -5.64 -33.05
CA ALA A 131 -0.24 -4.84 -34.18
C ALA A 131 -1.60 -4.24 -33.87
N ALA A 132 -1.73 -2.94 -34.13
CA ALA A 132 -2.99 -2.23 -34.18
C ALA A 132 -4.10 -3.20 -34.62
N ALA A 133 -5.14 -3.33 -33.78
CA ALA A 133 -6.32 -4.10 -34.08
C ALA A 133 -6.98 -3.56 -35.35
N ALA A 134 -6.48 -4.00 -36.51
CA ALA A 134 -7.15 -3.97 -37.79
C ALA A 134 -7.97 -5.26 -37.86
N GLY A 135 -9.13 -5.22 -37.22
CA GLY A 135 -10.17 -6.22 -37.30
C GLY A 135 -11.50 -5.50 -37.33
N GLY A 136 -11.90 -5.05 -38.51
CA GLY A 136 -13.17 -4.38 -38.74
C GLY A 136 -14.35 -5.28 -38.35
N GLY A 137 -15.22 -4.72 -37.51
CA GLY A 137 -16.57 -5.19 -37.28
C GLY A 137 -17.48 -3.97 -37.21
N ALA A 138 -18.03 -3.58 -38.35
CA ALA A 138 -19.07 -2.57 -38.43
C ALA A 138 -20.33 -3.09 -37.74
N GLY A 139 -20.52 -2.73 -36.46
CA GLY A 139 -21.79 -2.82 -35.76
C GLY A 139 -22.46 -1.46 -35.79
N ALA A 140 -23.50 -1.31 -36.59
CA ALA A 140 -24.31 -0.11 -36.69
C ALA A 140 -24.87 0.29 -35.30
N VAL A 141 -24.62 1.53 -34.89
CA VAL A 141 -25.26 2.16 -33.73
C VAL A 141 -26.56 2.80 -34.22
N GLU A 142 -27.68 2.21 -33.81
CA GLU A 142 -29.02 2.78 -33.98
C GLU A 142 -29.24 3.85 -32.90
N PRO A 143 -29.68 5.07 -33.24
CA PRO A 143 -29.89 6.13 -32.25
C PRO A 143 -31.20 5.88 -31.48
N ASN A 144 -31.06 5.76 -30.16
CA ASN A 144 -32.15 5.58 -29.20
C ASN A 144 -33.09 6.81 -29.19
N GLN A 145 -34.40 6.58 -29.22
CA GLN A 145 -35.45 7.59 -29.04
C GLN A 145 -35.60 8.02 -27.58
#